data_AF-X1CNH3-F1
#
_entry.id   AF-X1CNH3-F1
#
_cell.length_a   1.000
_cell.length_b   1.000
_cell.length_c   1.000
_cell.angle_alpha   90.00
_cell.angle_beta   90.00
_cell.angle_gamma   90.00
#
_symmetry.space_group_name_H-M   'P 1'
#
loop_
_entity.id
_entity.type
_entity.pdbx_description
1 polymer ?
#
loop_
_entity_poly.entity_id
_entity_poly.type
_entity_poly.pdbx_seq_one_letter_code
_entity_poly.pdbx_strand_id
1 'polypeptide(L)'
;FPNNAVEYFVSYYDYYQPEAYIPRTDTYIEKDSSINEEIDRLRLSATSSLLERRDVIIVASVSCIYGLGSPKDYQELVLKISKNEIFKRDNILERLINIHYERNDIDFHRGCFRVRGDVIEIFPSYLEYAFRIELWGDEIEAISEIDPLTGKVIKRRDKLIVYPAKHFVTTKDKLERA
;
A
#
# COMPACT_ATOMS: atom_id res chain seq x y z
N PHE A 1 -18.64 18.18 6.69
CA PHE A 1 -18.15 16.79 6.85
C PHE A 1 -16.61 16.72 7.00
N PRO A 2 -15.94 17.55 7.84
CA PRO A 2 -14.47 17.55 7.88
C PRO A 2 -13.85 16.32 8.57
N ASN A 3 -14.66 15.53 9.29
CA ASN A 3 -14.19 14.39 10.08
C ASN A 3 -14.39 13.03 9.39
N ASN A 4 -15.10 13.00 8.26
CA ASN A 4 -15.36 11.80 7.47
C ASN A 4 -14.21 11.54 6.48
N ALA A 5 -14.03 10.29 6.06
CA ALA A 5 -13.06 9.99 5.01
C ALA A 5 -13.65 10.36 3.65
N VAL A 6 -13.11 11.39 3.02
CA VAL A 6 -13.47 11.79 1.66
C VAL A 6 -12.30 11.44 0.75
N GLU A 7 -12.53 10.54 -0.18
CA GLU A 7 -11.49 9.86 -0.97
C GLU A 7 -11.71 10.09 -2.47
N TYR A 8 -10.66 9.88 -3.26
CA TYR A 8 -10.66 10.12 -4.70
C TYR A 8 -10.21 8.88 -5.49
N PHE A 9 -11.00 8.47 -6.49
CA PHE A 9 -10.75 7.23 -7.25
C PHE A 9 -10.97 7.43 -8.75
N VAL A 10 -9.90 7.78 -9.47
CA VAL A 10 -9.91 7.99 -10.93
C VAL A 10 -8.80 7.20 -11.60
N SER A 11 -8.68 7.29 -12.92
CA SER A 11 -7.53 6.71 -13.63
C SER A 11 -6.25 7.34 -13.11
N TYR A 12 -5.30 6.51 -12.69
CA TYR A 12 -3.94 6.91 -12.32
C TYR A 12 -2.99 7.10 -13.50
N TYR A 13 -3.46 6.97 -14.74
CA TYR A 13 -2.63 7.22 -15.91
C TYR A 13 -2.72 8.69 -16.31
N ASP A 14 -1.58 9.39 -16.32
CA ASP A 14 -1.48 10.72 -16.96
C ASP A 14 -1.51 10.59 -18.49
N TYR A 15 -0.94 9.50 -19.00
CA TYR A 15 -0.99 9.11 -20.40
C TYR A 15 -1.24 7.62 -20.52
N TYR A 16 -2.12 7.21 -21.45
CA TYR A 16 -2.41 5.81 -21.71
C TYR A 16 -2.70 5.57 -23.19
N GLN A 17 -1.85 4.76 -23.82
CA GLN A 17 -2.06 4.18 -25.13
C GLN A 17 -2.32 2.67 -24.96
N PRO A 18 -3.51 2.18 -25.34
CA PRO A 18 -3.79 0.75 -25.30
C PRO A 18 -2.99 0.02 -26.38
N GLU A 19 -2.67 -1.24 -26.10
CA GLU A 19 -2.22 -2.17 -27.12
C GLU A 19 -3.33 -2.39 -28.15
N ALA A 20 -3.00 -2.28 -29.43
CA ALA A 20 -3.97 -2.45 -30.51
C ALA A 20 -3.30 -2.96 -31.79
N TYR A 21 -4.06 -3.68 -32.60
CA TYR A 21 -3.67 -4.03 -33.96
C TYR A 21 -4.65 -3.41 -34.95
N ILE A 22 -4.14 -2.71 -35.96
CA ILE A 22 -4.91 -2.05 -37.02
C ILE A 22 -4.77 -2.86 -38.31
N PRO A 23 -5.77 -3.70 -38.67
CA PRO A 23 -5.66 -4.60 -39.81
C PRO A 23 -5.52 -3.89 -41.16
N ARG A 24 -6.14 -2.72 -41.31
CA ARG A 24 -6.14 -1.96 -42.57
C ARG A 24 -4.74 -1.52 -43.00
N THR A 25 -3.87 -1.23 -42.04
CA THR A 25 -2.51 -0.74 -42.27
C THR A 25 -1.47 -1.76 -41.82
N ASP A 26 -1.90 -2.97 -41.43
CA ASP A 26 -1.07 -4.01 -40.83
C ASP A 26 -0.13 -3.46 -39.74
N THR A 27 -0.68 -2.63 -38.85
CA THR A 27 0.11 -1.91 -37.85
C THR A 27 -0.21 -2.41 -36.46
N TYR A 28 0.82 -2.84 -35.74
CA TYR A 28 0.74 -3.12 -34.31
C TYR A 28 1.16 -1.87 -33.52
N ILE A 29 0.34 -1.50 -32.55
CA ILE A 29 0.55 -0.40 -31.62
C ILE A 29 0.81 -1.02 -30.25
N GLU A 30 2.04 -0.82 -29.76
CA GLU A 30 2.43 -1.25 -28.43
C GLU A 30 1.71 -0.42 -27.35
N LYS A 31 1.50 -1.07 -26.19
CA LYS A 31 1.05 -0.38 -25.00
C LYS A 31 2.12 0.59 -24.53
N ASP A 32 1.72 1.84 -24.29
CA ASP A 32 2.56 2.84 -23.65
C ASP A 32 1.74 3.60 -22.60
N SER A 33 2.33 3.92 -21.46
CA SER A 33 1.60 4.56 -20.38
C SER A 33 2.52 5.24 -19.38
N SER A 34 2.02 6.32 -18.76
CA SER A 34 2.66 7.02 -17.65
C SER A 34 1.73 7.05 -16.44
N ILE A 35 2.24 6.70 -15.27
CA ILE A 35 1.47 6.60 -14.02
C ILE A 35 1.73 7.85 -13.17
N ASN A 36 0.64 8.41 -12.63
CA ASN A 36 0.64 9.45 -11.63
C ASN A 36 0.64 8.85 -10.22
N GLU A 37 1.74 9.01 -9.50
CA GLU A 37 1.91 8.43 -8.17
C GLU A 37 0.93 9.01 -7.13
N GLU A 38 0.54 10.28 -7.26
CA GLU A 38 -0.41 10.90 -6.34
C GLU A 38 -1.80 10.30 -6.48
N ILE A 39 -2.25 10.07 -7.73
CA ILE A 39 -3.53 9.44 -7.98
C ILE A 39 -3.52 7.96 -7.56
N ASP A 40 -2.42 7.23 -7.78
CA ASP A 40 -2.31 5.83 -7.34
C ASP A 40 -2.46 5.70 -5.82
N ARG A 41 -1.72 6.53 -5.08
CA ARG A 41 -1.83 6.69 -3.63
C ARG A 41 -3.27 7.01 -3.20
N LEU A 42 -3.96 7.94 -3.87
CA LEU A 42 -5.35 8.28 -3.52
C LEU A 42 -6.31 7.11 -3.76
N ARG A 43 -6.08 6.31 -4.81
CA ARG A 43 -6.85 5.09 -5.05
C ARG A 43 -6.62 4.04 -3.96
N LEU A 44 -5.38 3.88 -3.50
CA LEU A 44 -5.02 2.97 -2.41
C LEU A 44 -5.61 3.46 -1.07
N SER A 45 -5.62 4.78 -0.84
CA SER A 45 -6.29 5.43 0.29
C SER A 45 -7.80 5.12 0.28
N ALA A 46 -8.46 5.30 -0.87
CA ALA A 46 -9.87 5.00 -1.02
C ALA A 46 -10.23 3.56 -0.65
N THR A 47 -9.45 2.58 -1.15
CA THR A 47 -9.70 1.16 -0.87
C THR A 47 -9.37 0.76 0.56
N SER A 48 -8.33 1.31 1.16
CA SER A 48 -7.99 1.03 2.57
C SER A 48 -9.01 1.67 3.52
N SER A 49 -9.46 2.90 3.26
CA SER A 49 -10.52 3.56 4.02
C SER A 49 -11.82 2.76 4.07
N LEU A 50 -12.24 2.14 2.96
CA LEU A 50 -13.42 1.25 2.94
C LEU A 50 -13.30 0.03 3.87
N LEU A 51 -12.07 -0.40 4.17
CA LEU A 51 -11.80 -1.55 5.04
C LEU A 51 -11.67 -1.17 6.51
N GLU A 52 -11.26 0.07 6.79
CA GLU A 52 -11.04 0.55 8.15
C GLU A 52 -12.30 1.15 8.79
N ARG A 53 -13.15 1.84 8.02
CA ARG A 53 -14.26 2.63 8.55
C ARG A 53 -15.49 2.63 7.64
N ARG A 54 -16.65 2.95 8.22
CA ARG A 54 -17.95 2.95 7.50
C ARG A 54 -18.33 4.31 6.92
N ASP A 55 -17.75 5.39 7.42
CA ASP A 55 -18.10 6.75 7.06
C ASP A 55 -17.16 7.31 5.99
N VAL A 56 -17.21 6.65 4.82
CA VAL A 56 -16.38 6.91 3.65
C VAL A 56 -17.24 7.42 2.50
N ILE A 57 -16.79 8.47 1.84
CA ILE A 57 -17.35 8.98 0.58
C ILE A 57 -16.25 8.95 -0.47
N ILE A 58 -16.47 8.27 -1.59
CA ILE A 58 -15.51 8.20 -2.70
C ILE A 58 -16.07 8.98 -3.89
N VAL A 59 -15.32 9.98 -4.34
CA VAL A 59 -15.57 10.64 -5.64
C VAL A 59 -14.79 9.88 -6.71
N ALA A 60 -15.51 9.27 -7.65
CA ALA A 60 -14.91 8.37 -8.64
C ALA A 60 -15.28 8.70 -10.09
N SER A 61 -14.37 8.36 -11.00
CA SER A 61 -14.68 8.30 -12.44
C SER A 61 -15.18 6.89 -12.83
N VAL A 62 -15.41 6.66 -14.12
CA VAL A 62 -15.68 5.32 -14.67
C VAL A 62 -14.59 4.29 -14.33
N SER A 63 -13.44 4.70 -13.80
CA SER A 63 -12.47 3.75 -13.26
C SER A 63 -13.05 2.83 -12.18
N CYS A 64 -14.15 3.19 -11.50
CA CYS A 64 -14.77 2.34 -10.47
C CYS A 64 -15.43 1.06 -11.01
N ILE A 65 -15.67 0.97 -12.32
CA ILE A 65 -16.20 -0.24 -12.97
C ILE A 65 -15.11 -1.08 -13.64
N TYR A 66 -13.84 -0.64 -13.61
CA TYR A 66 -12.72 -1.42 -14.09
C TYR A 66 -12.25 -2.43 -13.04
N GLY A 67 -11.66 -3.52 -13.51
CA GLY A 67 -11.19 -4.60 -12.64
C GLY A 67 -10.19 -4.12 -11.59
N LEU A 68 -10.33 -4.66 -10.39
CA LEU A 68 -9.41 -4.50 -9.26
C LEU A 68 -9.11 -5.89 -8.68
N GLY A 69 -8.08 -6.01 -7.86
CA GLY A 69 -7.82 -7.24 -7.11
C GLY A 69 -8.99 -7.62 -6.20
N SER A 70 -9.06 -8.90 -5.85
CA SER A 70 -10.08 -9.44 -4.95
C SER A 70 -10.06 -8.68 -3.61
N PRO A 71 -11.18 -8.06 -3.18
CA PRO A 71 -11.25 -7.38 -1.89
C PRO A 71 -10.93 -8.32 -0.72
N LYS A 72 -11.30 -9.60 -0.85
CA LYS A 72 -10.99 -10.63 0.14
C LYS A 72 -9.48 -10.86 0.24
N ASP A 73 -8.80 -10.99 -0.89
CA ASP A 73 -7.34 -11.21 -0.91
C ASP A 73 -6.62 -9.99 -0.34
N TYR A 74 -7.08 -8.78 -0.68
CA TYR A 74 -6.54 -7.52 -0.16
C TYR A 74 -6.74 -7.38 1.36
N GLN A 75 -7.85 -7.90 1.91
CA GLN A 75 -8.09 -7.94 3.36
C GLN A 75 -7.28 -9.02 4.09
N GLU A 76 -7.04 -10.16 3.46
CA GLU A 76 -6.27 -11.27 4.02
C GLU A 76 -4.77 -10.97 4.02
N LEU A 77 -4.28 -10.34 2.96
CA LEU A 77 -2.88 -9.96 2.77
C LEU A 77 -2.57 -8.61 3.41
N VAL A 78 -2.62 -8.54 4.73
CA VAL A 78 -2.23 -7.33 5.47
C VAL A 78 -1.21 -7.68 6.55
N LEU A 79 -0.33 -6.77 6.92
CA LEU A 79 0.46 -6.89 8.15
C LEU A 79 -0.37 -6.34 9.30
N LYS A 80 -0.70 -7.16 10.30
CA LYS A 80 -1.33 -6.71 11.55
C LYS A 80 -0.39 -7.03 12.69
N ILE A 81 -0.09 -6.04 13.52
CA ILE A 81 0.73 -6.20 14.71
C ILE A 81 0.23 -5.30 15.83
N SER A 82 0.46 -5.70 17.07
CA SER A 82 0.12 -4.94 18.28
C SER A 82 1.33 -4.73 19.18
N LYS A 83 1.30 -3.67 19.98
CA LYS A 83 2.28 -3.45 21.05
C LYS A 83 2.29 -4.63 22.03
N ASN A 84 3.47 -5.02 22.51
CA ASN A 84 3.75 -6.15 23.39
C ASN A 84 3.45 -7.53 22.76
N GLU A 85 3.23 -7.60 21.43
CA GLU A 85 3.12 -8.87 20.72
C GLU A 85 4.51 -9.44 20.44
N ILE A 86 4.69 -10.75 20.60
CA ILE A 86 5.89 -11.44 20.17
C ILE A 86 5.76 -11.71 18.67
N PHE A 87 6.53 -10.97 17.88
CA PHE A 87 6.53 -11.08 16.44
C PHE A 87 7.95 -10.88 15.91
N LYS A 88 8.55 -11.97 15.41
CA LYS A 88 9.93 -11.97 14.92
C LYS A 88 10.13 -10.92 13.84
N ARG A 89 11.25 -10.20 13.92
CA ARG A 89 11.63 -9.18 12.93
C ARG A 89 11.53 -9.70 11.50
N ASP A 90 12.14 -10.86 11.23
CA ASP A 90 12.21 -11.42 9.88
C ASP A 90 10.81 -11.76 9.31
N ASN A 91 9.87 -12.16 10.17
CA ASN A 91 8.48 -12.39 9.76
C ASN A 91 7.79 -11.07 9.34
N ILE A 92 8.12 -9.94 9.98
CA ILE A 92 7.59 -8.63 9.58
C ILE A 92 8.10 -8.29 8.18
N LEU A 93 9.41 -8.45 7.97
CA LEU A 93 10.05 -8.14 6.68
C LEU A 93 9.51 -9.01 5.56
N GLU A 94 9.39 -10.32 5.79
CA GLU A 94 8.83 -11.25 4.81
C GLU A 94 7.39 -10.87 4.46
N ARG A 95 6.58 -10.52 5.48
CA ARG A 95 5.19 -10.12 5.26
C ARG A 95 5.07 -8.81 4.49
N LEU A 96 5.96 -7.84 4.74
CA LEU A 96 6.02 -6.59 3.97
C LEU A 96 6.35 -6.84 2.49
N ILE A 97 7.32 -7.71 2.21
CA ILE A 97 7.67 -8.11 0.84
C ILE A 97 6.47 -8.80 0.17
N ASN A 98 5.80 -9.72 0.87
CA ASN A 98 4.63 -10.44 0.35
C ASN A 98 3.45 -9.51 0.03
N ILE A 99 3.37 -8.33 0.66
CA ILE A 99 2.34 -7.31 0.35
C ILE A 99 2.89 -6.17 -0.53
N HIS A 100 3.96 -6.45 -1.29
CA HIS A 100 4.59 -5.60 -2.31
C HIS A 100 5.30 -4.34 -1.83
N TYR A 101 5.80 -4.33 -0.59
CA TYR A 101 6.73 -3.28 -0.18
C TYR A 101 8.15 -3.63 -0.55
N GLU A 102 8.91 -2.61 -0.94
CA GLU A 102 10.32 -2.73 -1.26
C GLU A 102 11.19 -2.32 -0.08
N ARG A 103 12.27 -3.07 0.16
CA ARG A 103 13.26 -2.65 1.15
C ARG A 103 14.19 -1.61 0.53
N ASN A 104 14.19 -0.39 1.06
CA ASN A 104 15.09 0.66 0.62
C ASN A 104 15.63 1.45 1.82
N ASP A 105 16.87 1.16 2.21
CA ASP A 105 17.53 1.77 3.37
C ASP A 105 18.11 3.17 3.06
N ILE A 106 18.25 3.51 1.76
CA ILE A 106 18.87 4.76 1.28
C ILE A 106 17.78 5.79 0.99
N ASP A 107 16.82 5.44 0.14
CA ASP A 107 15.75 6.33 -0.31
C ASP A 107 14.41 5.88 0.28
N PHE A 108 13.88 6.68 1.20
CA PHE A 108 12.68 6.34 1.96
C PHE A 108 11.46 7.06 1.40
N HIS A 109 10.80 6.39 0.45
CA HIS A 109 9.57 6.86 -0.20
C HIS A 109 8.39 5.91 0.05
N ARG A 110 7.21 6.30 -0.41
CA ARG A 110 5.96 5.53 -0.28
C ARG A 110 6.13 4.15 -0.92
N GLY A 111 5.55 3.13 -0.29
CA GLY A 111 5.68 1.74 -0.73
C GLY A 111 7.00 1.07 -0.32
N CYS A 112 7.86 1.75 0.43
CA CYS A 112 9.10 1.18 0.95
C CYS A 112 9.10 0.99 2.46
N PHE A 113 10.00 0.12 2.91
CA PHE A 113 10.41 0.04 4.31
C PHE A 113 11.93 0.05 4.43
N ARG A 114 12.43 0.43 5.60
CA ARG A 114 13.85 0.40 5.95
C ARG A 114 14.08 -0.17 7.34
N VAL A 115 15.28 -0.66 7.58
CA VAL A 115 15.65 -1.31 8.84
C VAL A 115 16.92 -0.68 9.40
N ARG A 116 16.85 -0.21 10.66
CA ARG A 116 17.97 0.39 11.39
C ARG A 116 18.09 -0.29 12.76
N GLY A 117 18.88 -1.36 12.82
CA GLY A 117 19.00 -2.17 14.04
C GLY A 117 17.67 -2.87 14.37
N ASP A 118 17.10 -2.51 15.52
CA ASP A 118 15.83 -3.04 16.02
C ASP A 118 14.63 -2.16 15.64
N VAL A 119 14.86 -1.15 14.79
CA VAL A 119 13.82 -0.25 14.30
C VAL A 119 13.47 -0.60 12.85
N ILE A 120 12.20 -0.85 12.59
CA ILE A 120 11.65 -0.95 11.24
C ILE A 120 10.80 0.29 10.98
N GLU A 121 11.09 1.00 9.90
CA GLU A 121 10.24 2.09 9.42
C GLU A 121 9.58 1.70 8.11
N ILE A 122 8.26 1.90 8.02
CA ILE A 122 7.43 1.53 6.87
C ILE A 122 6.74 2.78 6.39
N PHE A 123 6.83 3.09 5.09
CA PHE A 123 6.07 4.18 4.49
C PHE A 123 4.94 3.61 3.64
N PRO A 124 3.69 3.55 4.17
CA PRO A 124 2.55 3.04 3.43
C PRO A 124 2.35 3.77 2.11
N SER A 125 1.99 3.05 1.05
CA SER A 125 1.79 3.63 -0.29
C SER A 125 0.65 4.66 -0.34
N TYR A 126 -0.31 4.56 0.59
CA TYR A 126 -1.52 5.39 0.66
C TYR A 126 -1.45 6.54 1.67
N LEU A 127 -0.55 6.50 2.65
CA LEU A 127 -0.46 7.50 3.72
C LEU A 127 0.65 8.52 3.47
N GLU A 128 0.55 9.68 4.09
CA GLU A 128 1.56 10.75 4.02
C GLU A 128 2.57 10.71 5.19
N TYR A 129 2.25 9.93 6.22
CA TYR A 129 3.15 9.64 7.33
C TYR A 129 3.63 8.18 7.25
N ALA A 130 4.76 7.91 7.87
CA ALA A 130 5.32 6.57 8.00
C ALA A 130 5.02 5.99 9.38
N PHE A 131 5.18 4.68 9.51
CA PHE A 131 5.16 3.99 10.80
C PHE A 131 6.57 3.62 11.21
N ARG A 132 6.86 3.76 12.50
CA ARG A 132 8.05 3.24 13.15
C ARG A 132 7.66 2.15 14.13
N ILE A 133 8.27 0.98 13.98
CA ILE A 133 8.15 -0.17 14.87
C ILE A 133 9.50 -0.33 15.57
N GLU A 134 9.49 -0.25 16.89
CA GLU A 134 10.66 -0.47 17.73
C GLU A 134 10.53 -1.85 18.38
N LEU A 135 11.55 -2.69 18.18
CA LEU A 135 11.59 -4.05 18.69
C LEU A 135 12.54 -4.16 19.89
N TRP A 136 12.22 -5.06 20.80
CA TRP A 136 13.12 -5.55 21.84
C TRP A 136 13.27 -7.06 21.69
N GLY A 137 14.31 -7.49 20.96
CA GLY A 137 14.41 -8.88 20.50
C GLY A 137 13.28 -9.23 19.54
N ASP A 138 12.39 -10.13 19.96
CA ASP A 138 11.20 -10.55 19.19
C ASP A 138 9.90 -9.87 19.66
N GLU A 139 9.97 -8.92 20.61
CA GLU A 139 8.79 -8.21 21.12
C GLU A 139 8.64 -6.82 20.50
N ILE A 140 7.41 -6.44 20.16
CA ILE A 140 7.09 -5.09 19.67
C ILE A 140 6.95 -4.13 20.86
N GLU A 141 7.99 -3.36 21.13
CA GLU A 141 8.04 -2.43 22.26
C GLU A 141 7.19 -1.18 22.01
N ALA A 142 7.28 -0.60 20.81
CA ALA A 142 6.54 0.60 20.46
C ALA A 142 6.17 0.67 18.98
N ILE A 143 5.00 1.28 18.72
CA ILE A 143 4.52 1.61 17.39
C ILE A 143 4.20 3.11 17.37
N SER A 144 4.80 3.84 16.43
CA SER A 144 4.63 5.28 16.28
C SER A 144 4.34 5.68 14.85
N GLU A 145 3.54 6.70 14.66
CA GLU A 145 3.45 7.47 13.42
C GLU A 145 4.56 8.51 13.41
N ILE A 146 5.28 8.61 12.30
CA ILE A 146 6.40 9.52 12.14
C ILE A 146 6.24 10.33 10.86
N ASP A 147 6.79 11.54 10.89
CA ASP A 147 7.05 12.30 9.68
C ASP A 147 8.18 11.61 8.89
N PRO A 148 7.98 11.22 7.61
CA PRO A 148 8.93 10.41 6.86
C PRO A 148 10.22 11.18 6.51
N LEU A 149 10.17 12.51 6.48
CA LEU A 149 11.31 13.37 6.13
C LEU A 149 12.17 13.70 7.36
N THR A 150 11.51 14.06 8.46
CA THR A 150 12.18 14.52 9.69
C THR A 150 12.39 13.41 10.72
N GLY A 151 11.66 12.30 10.61
CA GLY A 151 11.69 11.19 11.57
C GLY A 151 11.04 11.52 12.93
N LYS A 152 10.39 12.68 13.06
CA LYS A 152 9.72 13.10 14.30
C LYS A 152 8.47 12.27 14.53
N VAL A 153 8.28 11.85 15.79
CA VAL A 153 7.06 11.15 16.22
C VAL A 153 5.89 12.12 16.22
N ILE A 154 4.85 11.78 15.47
CA ILE A 154 3.57 12.50 15.41
C ILE A 154 2.66 11.98 16.53
N LYS A 155 2.55 10.65 16.65
CA LYS A 155 1.61 9.98 17.56
C LYS A 155 2.07 8.55 17.85
N ARG A 156 1.72 8.00 19.02
CA ARG A 156 1.87 6.58 19.34
C ARG A 156 0.57 5.79 19.09
N ARG A 157 0.72 4.51 18.73
CA ARG A 157 -0.38 3.58 18.44
C ARG A 157 -0.16 2.28 19.21
N ASP A 158 -1.25 1.62 19.59
CA ASP A 158 -1.17 0.28 20.19
C ASP A 158 -1.29 -0.84 19.14
N LYS A 159 -1.84 -0.51 17.97
CA LYS A 159 -2.06 -1.45 16.86
C LYS A 159 -1.69 -0.81 15.54
N LEU A 160 -1.16 -1.62 14.64
CA LEU A 160 -0.82 -1.25 13.27
C LEU A 160 -1.40 -2.27 12.31
N ILE A 161 -2.06 -1.76 11.27
CA ILE A 161 -2.47 -2.53 10.09
C ILE A 161 -1.83 -1.85 8.88
N VAL A 162 -1.06 -2.62 8.10
CA VAL A 162 -0.49 -2.16 6.83
C VAL A 162 -1.12 -2.97 5.71
N TYR A 163 -1.78 -2.27 4.79
CA TYR A 163 -2.38 -2.85 3.59
C TYR A 163 -1.36 -2.99 2.46
N PRO A 164 -1.62 -3.86 1.47
CA PRO A 164 -0.73 -4.01 0.33
C PRO A 164 -0.44 -2.72 -0.40
N ALA A 165 0.81 -2.61 -0.89
CA ALA A 165 1.27 -1.45 -1.63
C ALA A 165 0.59 -1.32 -3.01
N LYS A 166 -0.07 -2.39 -3.50
CA LYS A 166 -0.72 -2.47 -4.82
C LYS A 166 -2.10 -3.10 -4.71
N HIS A 167 -3.03 -2.74 -5.60
CA HIS A 167 -4.37 -3.34 -5.63
C HIS A 167 -4.42 -4.77 -6.14
N PHE A 168 -3.51 -5.14 -7.05
CA PHE A 168 -3.42 -6.49 -7.60
C PHE A 168 -2.41 -7.28 -6.79
N VAL A 169 -2.94 -8.05 -5.85
CA VAL A 169 -2.18 -9.00 -5.04
C VAL A 169 -2.70 -10.40 -5.27
N THR A 170 -1.78 -11.36 -5.33
CA THR A 170 -2.11 -12.78 -5.52
C THR A 170 -1.48 -13.57 -4.39
N THR A 171 -2.26 -14.42 -3.73
CA THR A 171 -1.73 -15.34 -2.72
C THR A 171 -0.92 -16.46 -3.38
N LYS A 172 0.13 -16.95 -2.71
CA LYS A 172 0.95 -18.07 -3.21
C LYS A 172 0.09 -19.30 -3.55
N ASP A 173 -0.88 -19.63 -2.69
CA ASP A 173 -1.81 -20.75 -2.91
C ASP A 173 -2.62 -20.65 -4.20
N LYS A 174 -2.92 -19.43 -4.68
CA LYS A 174 -3.64 -19.23 -5.96
C LYS A 174 -2.72 -19.35 -7.16
N LEU A 175 -1.46 -18.96 -7.02
CA LEU A 175 -0.42 -19.15 -8.04
C LEU A 175 -0.13 -20.64 -8.26
N GLU A 176 -0.10 -21.46 -7.21
CA GLU A 176 0.20 -22.89 -7.31
C GLU A 176 -0.96 -23.74 -7.87
N ARG A 177 -2.19 -23.22 -7.85
CA ARG A 177 -3.39 -23.89 -8.39
C ARG A 177 -3.67 -23.55 -9.85
N ALA A 178 -2.98 -22.55 -10.42
CA ALA A 178 -3.14 -22.08 -11.79
C ALA A 178 -2.16 -22.79 -12.74
#